data_AF-A0A4P7RD83-F1
#
_entry.id   AF-A0A4P7RD83-F1
#
_cell.length_a   1.000
_cell.length_b   1.000
_cell.length_c   1.000
_cell.angle_alpha   90.00
_cell.angle_beta   90.00
_cell.angle_gamma   90.00
#
_symmetry.space_group_name_H-M   'P 1'
#
loop_
_entity.id
_entity.type
_entity.pdbx_description
1 polymer ?
#
loop_
_entity_poly.entity_id
_entity_poly.type
_entity_poly.pdbx_seq_one_letter_code
_entity_poly.pdbx_strand_id
1 'polypeptide(L)'
;MTLASALHPAAPPRWRAAQAALSLMAVGALWSLPLVRVAPNRLVSGEAVSFFALLHGPVWGLAALLMALLGLSLLPARRVTLWLTVAAAIGLVVGLGAFAASQATQGVTAENPFGRTSLGSGLWLAWLLLGLVLADAMQTLRAGTLTRLGVAAMALLPLAFLLASGAADELSIMKEYANRDEAFWAAITRHGQIVGLALFFTLAVGLPLGWATHRYAAAARAMFPVLNIIQTIPSIALFGLLMAPLAWLAASWPALGRAGISGVGLAPGVLALMLYSLLPVVRGTLAGLAQVPSAVTQAAQGLGFSQGQLFWQAQVPLALPVVLGGVRTASIQAVGLAAVTALIGAGGLGSLMFEGLFSSAQDLVLLGVVPIVVMGALVDGVFKGLIRLTRPATPSMEFLRRD
;
A
#
# COMPACT_ATOMS: atom_id res chain seq x y z
N MET A 1 36.39 -41.53 -3.24
CA MET A 1 35.44 -40.80 -4.11
C MET A 1 34.18 -41.64 -4.24
N THR A 2 33.19 -41.37 -3.39
CA THR A 2 31.93 -42.12 -3.34
C THR A 2 30.98 -41.63 -4.44
N LEU A 3 30.44 -42.57 -5.20
CA LEU A 3 29.46 -42.45 -6.30
C LEU A 3 28.11 -41.76 -5.94
N ALA A 4 28.01 -41.10 -4.79
CA ALA A 4 26.79 -40.48 -4.29
C ALA A 4 26.60 -39.00 -4.69
N SER A 5 27.59 -38.35 -5.32
CA SER A 5 27.50 -36.94 -5.72
C SER A 5 26.91 -36.69 -7.12
N ALA A 6 26.51 -37.74 -7.85
CA ALA A 6 26.10 -37.65 -9.26
C ALA A 6 24.58 -37.68 -9.51
N LEU A 7 23.74 -37.73 -8.46
CA LEU A 7 22.29 -37.94 -8.60
C LEU A 7 21.41 -36.85 -7.95
N HIS A 8 21.88 -35.61 -7.92
CA HIS A 8 20.92 -34.49 -7.87
C HIS A 8 20.59 -34.05 -9.29
N PRO A 9 19.44 -34.46 -9.86
CA PRO A 9 18.97 -33.82 -11.09
C PRO A 9 18.89 -32.32 -10.80
N ALA A 10 19.56 -31.50 -11.63
CA ALA A 10 19.39 -30.07 -11.58
C ALA A 10 17.89 -29.78 -11.63
N ALA A 11 17.36 -29.11 -10.61
CA ALA A 11 15.95 -28.76 -10.57
C ALA A 11 15.58 -28.13 -11.91
N PRO A 12 14.50 -28.59 -12.58
CA PRO A 12 14.15 -28.07 -13.90
C PRO A 12 14.06 -26.55 -13.83
N PRO A 13 14.52 -25.83 -14.88
CA PRO A 13 14.42 -24.38 -14.90
C PRO A 13 12.97 -24.01 -14.65
N ARG A 14 12.69 -23.40 -13.49
CA ARG A 14 11.38 -22.84 -13.19
C ARG A 14 11.17 -21.71 -14.17
N TRP A 15 10.48 -21.99 -15.28
CA TRP A 15 10.10 -20.97 -16.23
C TRP A 15 9.38 -19.84 -15.50
N ARG A 16 9.81 -18.61 -15.78
CA ARG A 16 9.32 -17.40 -15.11
C ARG A 16 8.06 -16.89 -15.81
N ALA A 17 7.10 -17.79 -16.04
CA ALA A 17 5.90 -17.49 -16.83
C ALA A 17 5.15 -16.27 -16.30
N ALA A 18 5.04 -16.13 -14.97
CA ALA A 18 4.44 -14.95 -14.34
C ALA A 18 5.20 -13.66 -14.68
N GLN A 19 6.53 -13.67 -14.63
CA GLN A 19 7.31 -12.49 -14.95
C GLN A 19 7.28 -12.15 -16.44
N ALA A 20 7.33 -13.17 -17.31
CA ALA A 20 7.19 -12.98 -18.76
C ALA A 20 5.82 -12.39 -19.11
N ALA A 21 4.75 -12.86 -18.46
CA ALA A 21 3.42 -12.29 -18.61
C ALA A 21 3.38 -10.82 -18.15
N LEU A 22 3.95 -10.48 -16.99
CA LEU A 22 4.01 -9.10 -16.49
C LEU A 22 4.81 -8.18 -17.43
N SER A 23 5.97 -8.63 -17.92
CA SER A 23 6.78 -7.87 -18.88
C SER A 23 6.06 -7.67 -20.21
N LEU A 24 5.38 -8.70 -20.72
CA LEU A 24 4.57 -8.62 -21.93
C LEU A 24 3.37 -7.67 -21.75
N MET A 25 2.71 -7.71 -20.61
CA MET A 25 1.63 -6.78 -20.27
C MET A 25 2.15 -5.34 -20.19
N ALA A 26 3.38 -5.11 -19.70
CA ALA A 26 3.97 -3.78 -19.65
C ALA A 26 4.25 -3.24 -21.05
N VAL A 27 4.75 -4.10 -21.96
CA VAL A 27 4.87 -3.77 -23.39
C VAL A 27 3.52 -3.44 -24.00
N GLY A 28 2.52 -4.30 -23.77
CA GLY A 28 1.16 -4.11 -24.27
C GLY A 28 0.51 -2.81 -23.76
N ALA A 29 0.75 -2.46 -22.50
CA ALA A 29 0.28 -1.21 -21.89
C ALA A 29 0.89 0.01 -22.59
N LEU A 30 2.21 0.03 -22.79
CA LEU A 30 2.89 1.14 -23.47
C LEU A 30 2.56 1.21 -24.98
N TRP A 31 2.18 0.09 -25.58
CA TRP A 31 1.74 0.04 -26.98
C TRP A 31 0.33 0.60 -27.14
N SER A 32 -0.62 0.06 -26.38
CA SER A 32 -2.05 0.27 -26.62
C SER A 32 -2.63 1.49 -25.90
N LEU A 33 -1.98 1.97 -24.84
CA LEU A 33 -2.48 3.07 -24.01
C LEU A 33 -1.58 4.31 -24.15
N PRO A 34 -2.14 5.52 -23.96
CA PRO A 34 -1.35 6.75 -23.99
C PRO A 34 -0.32 6.75 -22.86
N LEU A 35 0.90 7.15 -23.21
CA LEU A 35 1.96 7.42 -22.25
C LEU A 35 1.68 8.74 -21.52
N VAL A 36 1.32 9.77 -22.29
CA VAL A 36 0.93 11.09 -21.80
C VAL A 36 -0.30 11.58 -22.58
N ARG A 37 -1.02 12.55 -22.02
CA ARG A 37 -2.03 13.32 -22.75
C ARG A 37 -1.64 14.79 -22.74
N VAL A 38 -1.60 15.41 -23.91
CA VAL A 38 -1.21 16.82 -24.05
C VAL A 38 -2.45 17.63 -24.38
N ALA A 39 -2.81 18.58 -23.53
CA ALA A 39 -3.93 19.47 -23.70
C ALA A 39 -3.46 20.92 -23.78
N PRO A 40 -4.08 21.77 -24.62
CA PRO A 40 -3.70 23.18 -24.70
C PRO A 40 -4.10 23.97 -23.44
N ASN A 41 -5.15 23.54 -22.74
CA ASN A 41 -5.56 24.10 -21.46
C ASN A 41 -6.48 23.11 -20.71
N ARG A 42 -7.07 23.53 -19.59
CA ARG A 42 -7.95 22.69 -18.76
C ARG A 42 -9.35 22.44 -19.36
N LEU A 43 -9.77 23.19 -20.38
CA LEU A 43 -11.10 23.12 -20.98
C LEU A 43 -11.17 22.18 -22.19
N VAL A 44 -10.03 21.96 -22.85
CA VAL A 44 -9.93 21.12 -24.05
C VAL A 44 -9.38 19.75 -23.67
N SER A 45 -10.03 18.69 -24.17
CA SER A 45 -9.55 17.32 -24.00
C SER A 45 -8.16 17.17 -24.62
N GLY A 46 -7.24 16.58 -23.85
CA GLY A 46 -5.87 16.35 -24.34
C GLY A 46 -5.79 15.26 -25.40
N GLU A 47 -4.91 15.47 -26.36
CA GLU A 47 -4.55 14.45 -27.35
C GLU A 47 -3.71 13.35 -26.71
N ALA A 48 -4.09 12.11 -27.00
CA ALA A 48 -3.43 10.93 -26.48
C ALA A 48 -2.14 10.66 -27.27
N VAL A 49 -0.99 10.67 -26.59
CA VAL A 49 0.30 10.40 -27.20
C VAL A 49 0.83 9.05 -26.71
N SER A 50 0.97 8.09 -27.63
CA SER A 50 1.48 6.75 -27.32
C SER A 50 3.00 6.75 -27.17
N PHE A 51 3.55 5.76 -26.46
CA PHE A 51 4.99 5.62 -26.27
C PHE A 51 5.73 5.46 -27.61
N PHE A 52 5.16 4.67 -28.53
CA PHE A 52 5.79 4.37 -29.82
C PHE A 52 5.73 5.52 -30.83
N ALA A 53 4.73 6.40 -30.72
CA ALA A 53 4.71 7.64 -31.52
C ALA A 53 5.89 8.57 -31.17
N LEU A 54 6.46 8.41 -29.98
CA LEU A 54 7.54 9.22 -29.44
C LEU A 54 8.93 8.56 -29.58
N LEU A 55 9.08 7.51 -30.42
CA LEU A 55 10.34 6.79 -30.64
C LEU A 55 11.39 7.61 -31.43
N HIS A 56 11.86 8.69 -30.83
CA HIS A 56 12.93 9.53 -31.37
C HIS A 56 13.94 9.85 -30.25
N GLY A 57 15.22 9.98 -30.62
CA GLY A 57 16.30 10.34 -29.69
C GLY A 57 16.44 9.37 -28.49
N PRO A 58 16.45 9.87 -27.23
CA PRO A 58 16.76 9.06 -26.04
C PRO A 58 15.71 7.98 -25.73
N VAL A 59 14.52 8.03 -26.34
CA VAL A 59 13.43 7.05 -26.15
C VAL A 59 13.80 5.67 -26.68
N TRP A 60 14.72 5.58 -27.65
CA TRP A 60 15.27 4.30 -28.11
C TRP A 60 15.93 3.51 -26.98
N GLY A 61 16.54 4.18 -26.00
CA GLY A 61 17.08 3.54 -24.81
C GLY A 61 16.00 2.88 -23.96
N LEU A 62 14.84 3.51 -23.82
CA LEU A 62 13.70 2.95 -23.07
C LEU A 62 13.08 1.75 -23.79
N ALA A 63 12.96 1.82 -25.12
CA ALA A 63 12.50 0.68 -25.91
C ALA A 63 13.48 -0.50 -25.84
N ALA A 64 14.79 -0.23 -25.89
CA ALA A 64 15.81 -1.25 -25.68
C ALA A 64 15.73 -1.89 -24.30
N LEU A 65 15.52 -1.10 -23.23
CA LEU A 65 15.32 -1.62 -21.87
C LEU A 65 14.04 -2.47 -21.75
N LEU A 66 12.97 -2.08 -22.43
CA LEU A 66 11.72 -2.82 -22.46
C LEU A 66 11.88 -4.18 -23.16
N MET A 67 12.56 -4.20 -24.30
CA MET A 67 12.90 -5.45 -25.01
C MET A 67 13.87 -6.31 -24.20
N ALA A 68 14.86 -5.71 -23.54
CA ALA A 68 15.76 -6.41 -22.64
C ALA A 68 15.00 -7.03 -21.46
N LEU A 69 14.05 -6.31 -20.87
CA LEU A 69 13.21 -6.83 -19.79
C LEU A 69 12.39 -8.06 -20.24
N LEU A 70 11.80 -8.00 -21.43
CA LEU A 70 11.08 -9.14 -22.01
C LEU A 70 12.04 -10.32 -22.26
N GLY A 71 13.20 -10.09 -22.87
CA GLY A 71 14.21 -11.13 -23.10
C GLY A 71 14.71 -11.77 -21.79
N LEU A 72 15.02 -10.97 -20.78
CA LEU A 72 15.47 -11.44 -19.45
C LEU A 72 14.40 -12.28 -18.74
N SER A 73 13.13 -12.00 -18.96
CA SER A 73 12.02 -12.76 -18.37
C SER A 73 11.87 -14.19 -18.93
N LEU A 74 12.42 -14.44 -20.13
CA LEU A 74 12.44 -15.75 -20.77
C LEU A 74 13.66 -16.60 -20.35
N LEU A 75 14.67 -15.97 -19.74
CA LEU A 75 15.87 -16.66 -19.29
C LEU A 75 15.65 -17.36 -17.93
N PRO A 76 16.43 -18.43 -17.62
CA PRO A 76 16.39 -19.07 -16.32
C PRO A 76 16.66 -18.09 -15.17
N ALA A 77 16.01 -18.31 -14.02
CA ALA A 77 16.12 -17.48 -12.82
C ALA A 77 17.49 -17.64 -12.10
N ARG A 78 18.56 -17.17 -12.74
CA ARG A 78 19.90 -17.06 -12.17
C ARG A 78 20.03 -15.73 -11.43
N ARG A 79 20.92 -15.65 -10.43
CA ARG A 79 21.15 -14.39 -9.69
C ARG A 79 21.45 -13.21 -10.62
N VAL A 80 22.28 -13.43 -11.64
CA VAL A 80 22.65 -12.39 -12.62
C VAL A 80 21.42 -11.93 -13.42
N THR A 81 20.63 -12.85 -13.98
CA THR A 81 19.44 -12.49 -14.78
C THR A 81 18.38 -11.78 -13.95
N LEU A 82 18.23 -12.15 -12.66
CA LEU A 82 17.34 -11.48 -11.72
C LEU A 82 17.79 -10.04 -11.42
N TRP A 83 19.07 -9.82 -11.14
CA TRP A 83 19.58 -8.46 -10.93
C TRP A 83 19.56 -7.59 -12.19
N LEU A 84 19.82 -8.17 -13.36
CA LEU A 84 19.63 -7.48 -14.64
C LEU A 84 18.17 -7.10 -14.87
N THR A 85 17.23 -7.98 -14.49
CA THR A 85 15.80 -7.65 -14.54
C THR A 85 15.48 -6.47 -13.63
N VAL A 86 16.02 -6.46 -12.41
CA VAL A 86 15.83 -5.38 -11.45
C VAL A 86 16.38 -4.06 -12.00
N ALA A 87 17.58 -4.07 -12.56
CA ALA A 87 18.19 -2.90 -13.18
C ALA A 87 17.37 -2.38 -14.36
N ALA A 88 16.91 -3.27 -15.26
CA ALA A 88 16.06 -2.89 -16.39
C ALA A 88 14.73 -2.29 -15.94
N ALA A 89 14.07 -2.90 -14.95
CA ALA A 89 12.80 -2.40 -14.43
C ALA A 89 12.94 -1.05 -13.71
N ILE A 90 13.99 -0.85 -12.90
CA ILE A 90 14.30 0.46 -12.30
C ILE A 90 14.57 1.50 -13.38
N GLY A 91 15.40 1.16 -14.38
CA GLY A 91 15.71 2.04 -15.51
C GLY A 91 14.45 2.46 -16.27
N LEU A 92 13.50 1.55 -16.48
CA LEU A 92 12.21 1.87 -17.09
C LEU A 92 11.34 2.74 -16.19
N VAL A 93 11.24 2.46 -14.89
CA VAL A 93 10.46 3.29 -13.95
C VAL A 93 10.94 4.74 -13.96
N VAL A 94 12.25 4.94 -13.77
CA VAL A 94 12.87 6.27 -13.72
C VAL A 94 12.85 6.93 -15.10
N GLY A 95 13.23 6.19 -16.13
CA GLY A 95 13.33 6.69 -17.49
C GLY A 95 11.99 7.11 -18.08
N LEU A 96 10.92 6.34 -17.86
CA LEU A 96 9.57 6.73 -18.30
C LEU A 96 9.06 7.97 -17.56
N GLY A 97 9.39 8.12 -16.27
CA GLY A 97 9.05 9.31 -15.48
C GLY A 97 9.77 10.56 -15.98
N ALA A 98 11.09 10.46 -16.17
CA ALA A 98 11.90 11.55 -16.73
C ALA A 98 11.44 11.93 -18.13
N PHE A 99 11.08 10.93 -18.94
CA PHE A 99 10.58 11.17 -20.29
C PHE A 99 9.21 11.85 -20.29
N ALA A 100 8.29 11.45 -19.40
CA ALA A 100 7.00 12.14 -19.25
C ALA A 100 7.20 13.61 -18.83
N ALA A 101 8.14 13.89 -17.92
CA ALA A 101 8.49 15.25 -17.51
C ALA A 101 9.10 16.08 -18.67
N SER A 102 9.97 15.49 -19.49
CA SER A 102 10.52 16.18 -20.67
C SER A 102 9.43 16.51 -21.70
N GLN A 103 8.48 15.60 -21.92
CA GLN A 103 7.33 15.86 -22.81
C GLN A 103 6.45 17.00 -22.27
N ALA A 104 6.32 17.15 -20.96
CA ALA A 104 5.59 18.25 -20.36
C ALA A 104 6.24 19.61 -20.62
N THR A 105 7.57 19.67 -20.44
CA THR A 105 8.36 20.88 -20.69
C THR A 105 8.30 21.29 -22.17
N GLN A 106 8.38 20.33 -23.10
CA GLN A 106 8.30 20.61 -24.54
C GLN A 106 6.88 21.02 -24.99
N GLY A 107 5.84 20.59 -24.28
CA GLY A 107 4.46 20.93 -24.59
C GLY A 107 4.07 22.37 -24.25
N VAL A 108 4.89 23.06 -23.45
CA VAL A 108 4.70 24.47 -23.10
C VAL A 108 5.62 25.31 -23.98
N THR A 109 5.00 26.15 -24.81
CA THR A 109 5.71 27.03 -25.75
C THR A 109 5.24 28.47 -25.56
N ALA A 110 5.95 29.44 -26.15
CA ALA A 110 5.53 30.84 -26.12
C ALA A 110 4.12 31.07 -26.72
N GLU A 111 3.72 30.21 -27.66
CA GLU A 111 2.38 30.24 -28.29
C GLU A 111 1.32 29.53 -27.44
N ASN A 112 1.73 28.62 -26.54
CA ASN A 112 0.83 27.87 -25.67
C ASN A 112 1.36 27.82 -24.22
N PRO A 113 1.35 28.96 -23.51
CA PRO A 113 1.86 29.05 -22.14
C PRO A 113 1.01 28.25 -21.13
N PHE A 114 -0.23 27.91 -21.48
CA PHE A 114 -1.16 27.16 -20.64
C PHE A 114 -1.18 25.66 -20.93
N GLY A 115 -0.27 25.17 -21.79
CA GLY A 115 -0.15 23.76 -22.13
C GLY A 115 -0.05 22.88 -20.89
N ARG A 116 -0.77 21.75 -20.90
CA ARG A 116 -0.82 20.78 -19.81
C ARG A 116 -0.52 19.40 -20.34
N THR A 117 0.42 18.72 -19.69
CA THR A 117 0.73 17.32 -19.99
C THR A 117 0.36 16.47 -18.78
N SER A 118 -0.68 15.66 -18.94
CA SER A 118 -1.16 14.71 -17.93
C SER A 118 -0.50 13.35 -18.13
N LEU A 119 -0.26 12.63 -17.03
CA LEU A 119 0.26 11.27 -17.09
C LEU A 119 -0.83 10.31 -17.63
N GLY A 120 -0.51 9.59 -18.70
CA GLY A 120 -1.44 8.68 -19.36
C GLY A 120 -1.63 7.36 -18.62
N SER A 121 -2.71 6.65 -18.95
CA SER A 121 -3.02 5.34 -18.33
C SER A 121 -1.97 4.28 -18.64
N GLY A 122 -1.27 4.39 -19.78
CA GLY A 122 -0.16 3.51 -20.15
C GLY A 122 1.02 3.64 -19.19
N LEU A 123 1.36 4.86 -18.77
CA LEU A 123 2.43 5.08 -17.79
C LEU A 123 2.07 4.53 -16.40
N TRP A 124 0.87 4.84 -15.91
CA TRP A 124 0.40 4.35 -14.60
C TRP A 124 0.38 2.82 -14.54
N LEU A 125 -0.14 2.17 -15.60
CA LEU A 125 -0.17 0.72 -15.70
C LEU A 125 1.23 0.13 -15.84
N ALA A 126 2.11 0.76 -16.62
CA ALA A 126 3.50 0.32 -16.75
C ALA A 126 4.24 0.38 -15.41
N TRP A 127 4.14 1.47 -14.64
CA TRP A 127 4.75 1.55 -13.30
C TRP A 127 4.21 0.50 -12.33
N LEU A 128 2.91 0.21 -12.35
CA LEU A 128 2.32 -0.87 -11.56
C LEU A 128 2.94 -2.22 -11.93
N LEU A 129 2.98 -2.55 -13.23
CA LEU A 129 3.51 -3.82 -13.73
C LEU A 129 5.02 -3.96 -13.45
N LEU A 130 5.79 -2.89 -13.65
CA LEU A 130 7.22 -2.86 -13.32
C LEU A 130 7.45 -3.03 -11.81
N GLY A 131 6.61 -2.45 -10.96
CA GLY A 131 6.61 -2.69 -9.52
C GLY A 131 6.37 -4.16 -9.15
N LEU A 132 5.43 -4.83 -9.83
CA LEU A 132 5.17 -6.26 -9.65
C LEU A 132 6.35 -7.13 -10.14
N VAL A 133 6.97 -6.77 -11.27
CA VAL A 133 8.19 -7.42 -11.77
C VAL A 133 9.34 -7.30 -10.76
N LEU A 134 9.52 -6.13 -10.15
CA LEU A 134 10.51 -5.91 -9.09
C LEU A 134 10.19 -6.76 -7.84
N ALA A 135 8.92 -6.80 -7.43
CA ALA A 135 8.49 -7.61 -6.28
C ALA A 135 8.73 -9.11 -6.50
N ASP A 136 8.39 -9.64 -7.69
CA ASP A 136 8.65 -11.03 -8.09
C ASP A 136 10.16 -11.35 -8.09
N ALA A 137 10.97 -10.46 -8.68
CA ALA A 137 12.42 -10.65 -8.73
C ALA A 137 13.03 -10.65 -7.31
N MET A 138 12.60 -9.73 -6.43
CA MET A 138 13.03 -9.68 -5.03
C MET A 138 12.60 -10.90 -4.23
N GLN A 139 11.40 -11.44 -4.49
CA GLN A 139 10.92 -12.66 -3.88
C GLN A 139 11.74 -13.87 -4.33
N THR A 140 12.03 -13.97 -5.63
CA THR A 140 12.82 -15.04 -6.23
C THR A 140 14.27 -15.01 -5.76
N LEU A 141 14.86 -13.82 -5.62
CA LEU A 141 16.20 -13.63 -5.04
C LEU A 141 16.25 -13.92 -3.53
N ARG A 142 15.10 -14.13 -2.87
CA ARG A 142 14.99 -14.19 -1.39
C ARG A 142 15.66 -12.98 -0.74
N ALA A 143 15.50 -11.81 -1.35
CA ALA A 143 16.12 -10.57 -0.93
C ALA A 143 15.68 -10.22 0.52
N GLY A 144 16.66 -9.91 1.36
CA GLY A 144 16.44 -9.42 2.73
C GLY A 144 15.75 -8.05 2.77
N THR A 145 15.49 -7.54 3.98
CA THR A 145 14.84 -6.23 4.15
C THR A 145 15.64 -5.10 3.51
N LEU A 146 16.94 -5.03 3.81
CA LEU A 146 17.81 -3.94 3.37
C LEU A 146 17.95 -3.88 1.85
N THR A 147 18.08 -5.04 1.19
CA THR A 147 18.17 -5.08 -0.28
C THR A 147 16.86 -4.67 -0.95
N ARG A 148 15.71 -5.06 -0.39
CA ARG A 148 14.39 -4.59 -0.87
C ARG A 148 14.22 -3.09 -0.71
N LEU A 149 14.64 -2.54 0.44
CA LEU A 149 14.61 -1.09 0.68
C LEU A 149 15.57 -0.35 -0.26
N GLY A 150 16.77 -0.89 -0.49
CA GLY A 150 17.71 -0.34 -1.46
C GLY A 150 17.15 -0.31 -2.89
N VAL A 151 16.52 -1.40 -3.34
CA VAL A 151 15.86 -1.45 -4.65
C VAL A 151 14.71 -0.46 -4.75
N ALA A 152 13.88 -0.35 -3.71
CA ALA A 152 12.81 0.65 -3.67
C ALA A 152 13.38 2.08 -3.71
N ALA A 153 14.45 2.36 -2.94
CA ALA A 153 15.11 3.65 -2.94
C ALA A 153 15.74 3.99 -4.30
N MET A 154 16.35 3.01 -4.99
CA MET A 154 16.88 3.20 -6.34
C MET A 154 15.81 3.50 -7.38
N ALA A 155 14.56 3.07 -7.19
CA ALA A 155 13.45 3.43 -8.05
C ALA A 155 12.81 4.78 -7.67
N LEU A 156 12.67 5.05 -6.36
CA LEU A 156 11.89 6.19 -5.85
C LEU A 156 12.72 7.47 -5.68
N LEU A 157 13.98 7.39 -5.25
CA LEU A 157 14.82 8.59 -5.04
C LEU A 157 15.09 9.36 -6.33
N PRO A 158 15.36 8.72 -7.50
CA PRO A 158 15.51 9.47 -8.74
C PRO A 158 14.21 10.17 -9.17
N LEU A 159 13.05 9.54 -8.94
CA LEU A 159 11.76 10.18 -9.19
C LEU A 159 11.52 11.35 -8.22
N ALA A 160 11.85 11.19 -6.94
CA ALA A 160 11.76 12.27 -5.97
C ALA A 160 12.69 13.44 -6.32
N PHE A 161 13.91 13.14 -6.78
CA PHE A 161 14.85 14.15 -7.28
C PHE A 161 14.32 14.86 -8.54
N LEU A 162 13.71 14.11 -9.47
CA LEU A 162 13.07 14.68 -10.66
C LEU A 162 11.94 15.66 -10.30
N LEU A 163 11.16 15.35 -9.27
CA LEU A 163 10.12 16.26 -8.75
C LEU A 163 10.73 17.46 -8.03
N ALA A 164 11.76 17.26 -7.21
CA ALA A 164 12.39 18.31 -6.42
C ALA A 164 13.27 19.28 -7.23
N SER A 165 13.77 18.85 -8.40
CA SER A 165 14.62 19.68 -9.26
C SER A 165 13.83 20.70 -10.10
N GLY A 166 12.50 20.66 -10.06
CA GLY A 166 11.62 21.47 -10.91
C GLY A 166 11.47 20.95 -12.35
N ALA A 167 12.20 19.91 -12.73
CA ALA A 167 12.15 19.34 -14.08
C ALA A 167 10.77 18.75 -14.45
N ALA A 168 9.92 18.52 -13.44
CA ALA A 168 8.58 17.97 -13.57
C ALA A 168 7.46 19.00 -13.33
N ASP A 169 7.78 20.27 -13.09
CA ASP A 169 6.80 21.30 -12.69
C ASP A 169 5.72 21.53 -13.75
N GLU A 170 6.07 21.31 -15.02
CA GLU A 170 5.14 21.45 -16.15
C GLU A 170 4.14 20.29 -16.26
N LEU A 171 4.31 19.20 -15.49
CA LEU A 171 3.31 18.14 -15.42
C LEU A 171 2.01 18.66 -14.81
N SER A 172 0.88 18.27 -15.39
CA SER A 172 -0.43 18.75 -14.96
C SER A 172 -0.70 18.48 -13.47
N ILE A 173 -0.26 17.33 -12.93
CA ILE A 173 -0.37 17.02 -11.50
C ILE A 173 0.47 17.97 -10.61
N MET A 174 1.65 18.39 -11.08
CA MET A 174 2.51 19.34 -10.37
C MET A 174 1.96 20.76 -10.42
N LYS A 175 1.36 21.16 -11.55
CA LYS A 175 0.57 22.40 -11.63
C LYS A 175 -0.62 22.39 -10.67
N GLU A 176 -1.34 21.27 -10.54
CA GLU A 176 -2.44 21.16 -9.56
C GLU A 176 -1.92 21.25 -8.12
N TYR A 177 -0.75 20.67 -7.84
CA TYR A 177 -0.07 20.77 -6.55
C TYR A 177 0.35 22.21 -6.24
N ALA A 178 1.07 22.88 -7.14
CA ALA A 178 1.56 24.24 -6.94
C ALA A 178 0.42 25.25 -6.69
N ASN A 179 -0.75 25.02 -7.30
CA ASN A 179 -1.93 25.86 -7.08
C ASN A 179 -2.66 25.58 -5.76
N ARG A 180 -2.32 24.50 -5.03
CA ARG A 180 -3.04 24.01 -3.84
C ARG A 180 -2.10 23.43 -2.78
N ASP A 181 -0.88 23.93 -2.69
CA ASP A 181 0.17 23.39 -1.83
C ASP A 181 -0.23 23.37 -0.34
N GLU A 182 -0.81 24.48 0.16
CA GLU A 182 -1.32 24.58 1.52
C GLU A 182 -2.44 23.57 1.78
N ALA A 183 -3.43 23.52 0.89
CA ALA A 183 -4.56 22.60 0.99
C ALA A 183 -4.11 21.12 0.91
N PHE A 184 -3.09 20.83 0.12
CA PHE A 184 -2.51 19.50 -0.02
C PHE A 184 -1.87 19.01 1.29
N TRP A 185 -1.03 19.82 1.92
CA TRP A 185 -0.39 19.44 3.18
C TRP A 185 -1.38 19.37 4.35
N ALA A 186 -2.38 20.25 4.36
CA ALA A 186 -3.52 20.15 5.28
C ALA A 186 -4.29 18.85 5.08
N ALA A 187 -4.54 18.45 3.83
CA ALA A 187 -5.21 17.20 3.49
C ALA A 187 -4.40 15.97 3.92
N ILE A 188 -3.07 15.95 3.72
CA ILE A 188 -2.19 14.87 4.22
C ILE A 188 -2.32 14.75 5.74
N THR A 189 -2.14 15.86 6.45
CA THR A 189 -2.18 15.89 7.91
C THR A 189 -3.54 15.41 8.43
N ARG A 190 -4.62 15.90 7.83
CA ARG A 190 -5.98 15.52 8.18
C ARG A 190 -6.24 14.04 7.92
N HIS A 191 -5.77 13.50 6.81
CA HIS A 191 -5.92 12.07 6.48
C HIS A 191 -5.20 11.20 7.50
N GLY A 192 -3.98 11.59 7.90
CA GLY A 192 -3.22 10.93 8.98
C GLY A 192 -3.94 10.98 10.33
N GLN A 193 -4.53 12.12 10.69
CA GLN A 193 -5.32 12.26 11.93
C GLN A 193 -6.54 11.34 11.95
N ILE A 194 -7.30 11.28 10.85
CA ILE A 194 -8.48 10.41 10.72
C ILE A 194 -8.08 8.94 10.92
N VAL A 195 -7.04 8.49 10.22
CA VAL A 195 -6.54 7.11 10.32
C VAL A 195 -6.02 6.81 11.72
N GLY A 196 -5.20 7.71 12.29
CA GLY A 196 -4.63 7.53 13.63
C GLY A 196 -5.70 7.44 14.72
N LEU A 197 -6.70 8.32 14.67
CA LEU A 197 -7.80 8.32 15.63
C LEU A 197 -8.68 7.07 15.50
N ALA A 198 -8.99 6.65 14.27
CA ALA A 198 -9.72 5.41 14.03
C ALA A 198 -8.97 4.19 14.59
N LEU A 199 -7.67 4.08 14.29
CA LEU A 199 -6.85 2.96 14.77
C LEU A 199 -6.67 2.98 16.29
N PHE A 200 -6.55 4.15 16.91
CA PHE A 200 -6.52 4.26 18.37
C PHE A 200 -7.74 3.60 19.00
N PHE A 201 -8.94 3.96 18.55
CA PHE A 201 -10.18 3.36 19.06
C PHE A 201 -10.33 1.89 18.66
N THR A 202 -9.92 1.51 17.45
CA THR A 202 -9.90 0.11 17.03
C THR A 202 -9.03 -0.74 17.94
N LEU A 203 -7.83 -0.27 18.33
CA LEU A 203 -6.94 -1.04 19.20
C LEU A 203 -7.47 -1.06 20.63
N ALA A 204 -7.97 0.07 21.13
CA ALA A 204 -8.54 0.18 22.46
C ALA A 204 -9.70 -0.79 22.69
N VAL A 205 -10.52 -1.06 21.66
CA VAL A 205 -11.66 -1.98 21.74
C VAL A 205 -11.32 -3.37 21.18
N GLY A 206 -10.66 -3.43 20.04
CA GLY A 206 -10.38 -4.67 19.31
C GLY A 206 -9.41 -5.61 20.00
N LEU A 207 -8.40 -5.09 20.73
CA LEU A 207 -7.48 -5.96 21.49
C LEU A 207 -8.19 -6.63 22.68
N PRO A 208 -8.93 -5.92 23.55
CA PRO A 208 -9.75 -6.56 24.58
C PRO A 208 -10.78 -7.55 24.04
N LEU A 209 -11.47 -7.19 22.95
CA LEU A 209 -12.44 -8.10 22.31
C LEU A 209 -11.74 -9.36 21.77
N GLY A 210 -10.60 -9.21 21.10
CA GLY A 210 -9.77 -10.32 20.64
C GLY A 210 -9.36 -11.25 21.77
N TRP A 211 -8.85 -10.70 22.86
CA TRP A 211 -8.55 -11.46 24.08
C TRP A 211 -9.79 -12.18 24.64
N ALA A 212 -10.94 -11.51 24.71
CA ALA A 212 -12.18 -12.10 25.20
C ALA A 212 -12.66 -13.26 24.32
N THR A 213 -12.51 -13.15 22.99
CA THR A 213 -12.85 -14.25 22.07
C THR A 213 -11.94 -15.47 22.23
N HIS A 214 -10.68 -15.27 22.63
CA HIS A 214 -9.76 -16.35 22.96
C HIS A 214 -10.11 -17.03 24.28
N ARG A 215 -10.52 -16.24 25.29
CA ARG A 215 -10.86 -16.75 26.62
C ARG A 215 -12.23 -17.42 26.67
N TYR A 216 -13.21 -16.91 25.94
CA TYR A 216 -14.61 -17.32 26.02
C TYR A 216 -15.16 -17.67 24.63
N ALA A 217 -15.43 -18.95 24.39
CA ALA A 217 -16.00 -19.42 23.12
C ALA A 217 -17.36 -18.76 22.78
N ALA A 218 -18.15 -18.40 23.79
CA ALA A 218 -19.41 -17.67 23.61
C ALA A 218 -19.18 -16.25 23.03
N ALA A 219 -18.12 -15.56 23.45
CA ALA A 219 -17.77 -14.24 22.92
C ALA A 219 -17.42 -14.33 21.42
N ALA A 220 -16.66 -15.36 21.01
CA ALA A 220 -16.36 -15.59 19.59
C ALA A 220 -17.64 -15.83 18.77
N ARG A 221 -18.55 -16.69 19.26
CA ARG A 221 -19.83 -17.00 18.59
C ARG A 221 -20.74 -15.79 18.43
N ALA A 222 -20.76 -14.88 19.41
CA ALA A 222 -21.57 -13.68 19.34
C ALA A 222 -20.94 -12.58 18.48
N MET A 223 -19.62 -12.37 18.61
CA MET A 223 -18.92 -11.22 18.03
C MET A 223 -18.67 -11.37 16.53
N PHE A 224 -18.20 -12.53 16.06
CA PHE A 224 -17.79 -12.68 14.66
C PHE A 224 -18.93 -12.52 13.65
N PRO A 225 -20.16 -13.00 13.88
CA PRO A 225 -21.28 -12.70 13.00
C PRO A 225 -21.51 -11.20 12.84
N VAL A 226 -21.53 -10.43 13.94
CA VAL A 226 -21.72 -8.97 13.92
C VAL A 226 -20.60 -8.28 13.15
N LEU A 227 -19.34 -8.60 13.45
CA LEU A 227 -18.19 -8.00 12.77
C LEU A 227 -18.13 -8.35 11.27
N ASN A 228 -18.56 -9.56 10.90
CA ASN A 228 -18.67 -9.95 9.49
C ASN A 228 -19.78 -9.14 8.79
N ILE A 229 -20.97 -9.02 9.39
CA ILE A 229 -22.09 -8.25 8.83
C ILE A 229 -21.66 -6.81 8.56
N ILE A 230 -21.00 -6.16 9.53
CA ILE A 230 -20.48 -4.79 9.37
C ILE A 230 -19.59 -4.67 8.12
N GLN A 231 -18.68 -5.61 7.90
CA GLN A 231 -17.78 -5.59 6.74
C GLN A 231 -18.47 -5.85 5.40
N THR A 232 -19.71 -6.36 5.40
CA THR A 232 -20.49 -6.54 4.17
C THR A 232 -21.31 -5.31 3.79
N ILE A 233 -21.52 -4.37 4.70
CA ILE A 233 -22.25 -3.12 4.45
C ILE A 233 -21.33 -2.19 3.64
N PRO A 234 -21.67 -1.75 2.42
CA PRO A 234 -20.83 -0.81 1.66
C PRO A 234 -20.45 0.43 2.49
N SER A 235 -19.19 0.86 2.43
CA SER A 235 -18.67 1.91 3.33
C SER A 235 -19.46 3.21 3.26
N ILE A 236 -19.86 3.64 2.05
CA ILE A 236 -20.73 4.81 1.83
C ILE A 236 -22.09 4.64 2.53
N ALA A 237 -22.69 3.45 2.45
CA ALA A 237 -23.96 3.15 3.10
C ALA A 237 -23.82 3.11 4.63
N LEU A 238 -22.72 2.55 5.16
CA LEU A 238 -22.44 2.55 6.58
C LEU A 238 -22.32 3.99 7.11
N PHE A 239 -21.64 4.87 6.39
CA PHE A 239 -21.56 6.29 6.77
C PHE A 239 -22.96 6.93 6.82
N GLY A 240 -23.79 6.70 5.80
CA GLY A 240 -25.19 7.15 5.78
C GLY A 240 -26.01 6.63 6.97
N LEU A 241 -25.84 5.35 7.31
CA LEU A 241 -26.51 4.70 8.44
C LEU A 241 -26.08 5.30 9.79
N LEU A 242 -24.83 5.74 9.93
CA LEU A 242 -24.32 6.36 11.14
C LEU A 242 -24.74 7.82 11.31
N MET A 243 -25.12 8.52 10.23
CA MET A 243 -25.44 9.95 10.30
C MET A 243 -26.61 10.25 11.25
N ALA A 244 -27.76 9.58 11.06
CA ALA A 244 -28.95 9.85 11.85
C ALA A 244 -28.79 9.47 13.34
N PRO A 245 -28.26 8.29 13.70
CA PRO A 245 -28.01 7.94 15.10
C PRO A 245 -27.05 8.91 15.80
N LEU A 246 -25.96 9.32 15.14
CA LEU A 246 -24.99 10.25 15.75
C LEU A 246 -25.54 11.68 15.85
N ALA A 247 -26.32 12.14 14.87
CA ALA A 247 -27.00 13.43 14.96
C ALA A 247 -28.02 13.44 16.10
N TRP A 248 -28.81 12.37 16.24
CA TRP A 248 -29.74 12.20 17.35
C TRP A 248 -29.01 12.20 18.70
N LEU A 249 -27.91 11.45 18.82
CA LEU A 249 -27.12 11.37 20.04
C LEU A 249 -26.55 12.73 20.44
N ALA A 250 -26.04 13.50 19.48
CA ALA A 250 -25.53 14.85 19.70
C ALA A 250 -26.63 15.83 20.15
N ALA A 251 -27.85 15.68 19.61
CA ALA A 251 -29.01 16.48 20.01
C ALA A 251 -29.53 16.11 21.40
N SER A 252 -29.55 14.82 21.74
CA SER A 252 -29.99 14.33 23.05
C SER A 252 -29.00 14.65 24.17
N TRP A 253 -27.69 14.67 23.89
CA TRP A 253 -26.65 14.97 24.87
C TRP A 253 -25.72 16.10 24.39
N PRO A 254 -26.02 17.37 24.75
CA PRO A 254 -25.23 18.54 24.32
C PRO A 254 -23.75 18.49 24.68
N ALA A 255 -23.36 17.73 25.70
CA ALA A 255 -21.97 17.48 26.03
C ALA A 255 -21.21 16.74 24.90
N LEU A 256 -21.87 15.80 24.22
CA LEU A 256 -21.30 15.06 23.08
C LEU A 256 -21.20 15.93 21.83
N GLY A 257 -22.19 16.78 21.58
CA GLY A 257 -22.11 17.79 20.51
C GLY A 257 -20.90 18.72 20.69
N ARG A 258 -20.68 19.21 21.93
CA ARG A 258 -19.49 20.01 22.28
C ARG A 258 -18.17 19.24 22.15
N ALA A 259 -18.20 17.92 22.33
CA ALA A 259 -17.03 17.05 22.13
C ALA A 259 -16.76 16.70 20.65
N GLY A 260 -17.54 17.26 19.71
CA GLY A 260 -17.36 17.05 18.27
C GLY A 260 -18.07 15.81 17.72
N ILE A 261 -19.01 15.21 18.47
CA ILE A 261 -19.89 14.16 17.94
C ILE A 261 -21.03 14.81 17.17
N SER A 262 -21.18 14.41 15.91
CA SER A 262 -22.17 14.92 14.97
C SER A 262 -22.54 13.85 13.94
N GLY A 263 -23.63 14.07 13.20
CA GLY A 263 -24.03 13.16 12.12
C GLY A 263 -23.14 13.25 10.87
N VAL A 264 -22.34 14.31 10.73
CA VAL A 264 -21.45 14.55 9.58
C VAL A 264 -20.08 14.97 10.12
N GLY A 265 -19.01 14.63 9.41
CA GLY A 265 -17.65 15.06 9.72
C GLY A 265 -16.78 13.94 10.27
N LEU A 266 -15.91 14.29 11.22
CA LEU A 266 -14.89 13.39 11.75
C LEU A 266 -15.47 12.19 12.50
N ALA A 267 -16.46 12.41 13.36
CA ALA A 267 -17.03 11.39 14.23
C ALA A 267 -17.58 10.16 13.46
N PRO A 268 -18.50 10.32 12.48
CA PRO A 268 -18.98 9.18 11.68
C PRO A 268 -17.88 8.53 10.86
N GLY A 269 -16.92 9.32 10.34
CA GLY A 269 -15.77 8.79 9.59
C GLY A 269 -14.90 7.88 10.44
N VAL A 270 -14.49 8.35 11.62
CA VAL A 270 -13.68 7.60 12.59
C VAL A 270 -14.41 6.36 13.09
N LEU A 271 -15.70 6.48 13.41
CA LEU A 271 -16.48 5.35 13.90
C LEU A 271 -16.61 4.25 12.85
N ALA A 272 -16.95 4.57 11.60
CA ALA A 272 -17.05 3.55 10.56
C ALA A 272 -15.69 2.93 10.21
N LEU A 273 -14.61 3.72 10.16
CA LEU A 273 -13.25 3.17 10.00
C LEU A 273 -12.89 2.24 11.15
N MET A 274 -13.24 2.62 12.39
CA MET A 274 -13.04 1.79 13.57
C MET A 274 -13.78 0.45 13.41
N LEU A 275 -15.07 0.49 13.08
CA LEU A 275 -15.92 -0.69 12.91
C LEU A 275 -15.39 -1.66 11.85
N TYR A 276 -14.96 -1.14 10.70
CA TYR A 276 -14.32 -1.94 9.65
C TYR A 276 -13.02 -2.59 10.13
N SER A 277 -12.21 -1.80 10.84
CA SER A 277 -10.89 -2.22 11.31
C SER A 277 -10.95 -3.19 12.50
N LEU A 278 -12.09 -3.31 13.20
CA LEU A 278 -12.25 -4.21 14.34
C LEU A 278 -12.04 -5.67 13.96
N LEU A 279 -12.63 -6.12 12.84
CA LEU A 279 -12.56 -7.54 12.46
C LEU A 279 -11.12 -8.05 12.29
N PRO A 280 -10.25 -7.40 11.49
CA PRO A 280 -8.86 -7.85 11.36
C PRO A 280 -8.07 -7.79 12.68
N VAL A 281 -8.31 -6.80 13.55
CA VAL A 281 -7.64 -6.74 14.87
C VAL A 281 -8.11 -7.85 15.79
N VAL A 282 -9.42 -8.09 15.91
CA VAL A 282 -9.99 -9.16 16.75
C VAL A 282 -9.53 -10.53 16.25
N ARG A 283 -9.60 -10.80 14.94
CA ARG A 283 -9.12 -12.06 14.35
C ARG A 283 -7.61 -12.24 14.52
N GLY A 284 -6.82 -11.21 14.26
CA GLY A 284 -5.37 -11.27 14.44
C GLY A 284 -4.98 -11.52 15.89
N THR A 285 -5.72 -10.94 16.84
CA THR A 285 -5.50 -11.15 18.27
C THR A 285 -5.87 -12.57 18.70
N LEU A 286 -7.03 -13.07 18.28
CA LEU A 286 -7.44 -14.45 18.53
C LEU A 286 -6.42 -15.44 17.95
N ALA A 287 -6.03 -15.26 16.69
CA ALA A 287 -5.05 -16.11 16.02
C ALA A 287 -3.68 -16.07 16.72
N GLY A 288 -3.24 -14.88 17.14
CA GLY A 288 -1.98 -14.70 17.85
C GLY A 288 -1.94 -15.42 19.19
N LEU A 289 -3.03 -15.35 19.98
CA LEU A 289 -3.10 -16.05 21.25
C LEU A 289 -3.28 -17.56 21.07
N ALA A 290 -4.08 -17.98 20.09
CA ALA A 290 -4.35 -19.40 19.82
C ALA A 290 -3.13 -20.17 19.28
N GLN A 291 -2.18 -19.49 18.64
CA GLN A 291 -0.96 -20.14 18.13
C GLN A 291 0.11 -20.40 19.19
N VAL A 292 -0.06 -19.90 20.42
CA VAL A 292 0.93 -20.10 21.49
C VAL A 292 0.98 -21.58 21.84
N PRO A 293 2.15 -22.26 21.76
CA PRO A 293 2.22 -23.69 22.01
C PRO A 293 1.81 -24.06 23.43
N SER A 294 0.98 -25.09 23.58
CA SER A 294 0.55 -25.59 24.89
C SER A 294 1.74 -25.98 25.77
N ALA A 295 2.80 -26.53 25.20
CA ALA A 295 4.05 -26.86 25.90
C ALA A 295 4.67 -25.66 26.62
N VAL A 296 4.66 -24.47 26.01
CA VAL A 296 5.15 -23.24 26.66
C VAL A 296 4.27 -22.90 27.86
N THR A 297 2.96 -23.00 27.71
CA THR A 297 2.03 -22.69 28.80
C THR A 297 2.12 -23.68 29.96
N GLN A 298 2.30 -24.98 29.67
CA GLN A 298 2.48 -26.02 30.68
C GLN A 298 3.83 -25.88 31.40
N ALA A 299 4.91 -25.58 30.66
CA ALA A 299 6.22 -25.33 31.25
C ALA A 299 6.20 -24.12 32.18
N ALA A 300 5.60 -23.01 31.77
CA ALA A 300 5.47 -21.81 32.60
C ALA A 300 4.64 -22.09 33.88
N GLN A 301 3.56 -22.88 33.78
CA GLN A 301 2.80 -23.32 34.95
C GLN A 301 3.63 -24.22 35.88
N GLY A 302 4.43 -25.13 35.32
CA GLY A 302 5.36 -25.97 36.10
C GLY A 302 6.46 -25.18 36.82
N LEU A 303 6.81 -23.99 36.30
CA LEU A 303 7.73 -23.04 36.93
C LEU A 303 7.04 -22.09 37.94
N GLY A 304 5.74 -22.28 38.20
CA GLY A 304 4.99 -21.49 39.18
C GLY A 304 4.54 -20.11 38.70
N PHE A 305 4.45 -19.87 37.38
CA PHE A 305 3.95 -18.60 36.86
C PHE A 305 2.47 -18.41 37.23
N SER A 306 2.13 -17.25 37.78
CA SER A 306 0.74 -16.79 37.89
C SER A 306 0.12 -16.56 36.51
N GLN A 307 -1.21 -16.49 36.43
CA GLN A 307 -1.89 -16.25 35.15
C GLN A 307 -1.52 -14.91 34.49
N GLY A 308 -1.27 -13.88 35.30
CA GLY A 308 -0.80 -12.58 34.79
C GLY A 308 0.63 -12.67 34.23
N GLN A 309 1.53 -13.38 34.93
CA GLN A 309 2.90 -13.62 34.46
C GLN A 309 2.90 -14.46 33.18
N LEU A 310 2.12 -15.55 33.14
CA LEU A 310 1.93 -16.39 31.95
C LEU A 310 1.47 -15.55 30.76
N PHE A 311 0.48 -14.69 30.96
CA PHE A 311 -0.07 -13.84 29.91
C PHE A 311 0.97 -12.85 29.39
N TRP A 312 1.53 -12.01 30.26
CA TRP A 312 2.41 -10.91 29.84
C TRP A 312 3.81 -11.35 29.44
N GLN A 313 4.36 -12.40 30.05
CA GLN A 313 5.75 -12.81 29.84
C GLN A 313 5.90 -13.94 28.81
N ALA A 314 4.86 -14.75 28.57
CA ALA A 314 4.92 -15.84 27.61
C ALA A 314 3.92 -15.69 26.45
N GLN A 315 2.63 -15.53 26.73
CA GLN A 315 1.61 -15.51 25.68
C GLN A 315 1.72 -14.26 24.79
N VAL A 316 1.80 -13.06 25.39
CA VAL A 316 1.84 -11.79 24.64
C VAL A 316 3.06 -11.70 23.71
N PRO A 317 4.30 -11.98 24.14
CA PRO A 317 5.46 -11.92 23.25
C PRO A 317 5.39 -12.90 22.07
N LEU A 318 4.88 -14.12 22.30
CA LEU A 318 4.74 -15.14 21.27
C LEU A 318 3.56 -14.86 20.31
N ALA A 319 2.52 -14.20 20.80
CA ALA A 319 1.36 -13.80 20.01
C ALA A 319 1.63 -12.53 19.18
N LEU A 320 2.49 -11.63 19.68
CA LEU A 320 2.68 -10.27 19.16
C LEU A 320 2.92 -10.20 17.64
N PRO A 321 3.77 -11.04 17.00
CA PRO A 321 3.98 -10.97 15.56
C PRO A 321 2.71 -11.20 14.73
N VAL A 322 1.79 -12.02 15.24
CA VAL A 322 0.52 -12.34 14.56
C VAL A 322 -0.57 -11.31 14.89
N VAL A 323 -0.60 -10.82 16.14
CA VAL A 323 -1.44 -9.67 16.51
C VAL A 323 -1.11 -8.47 15.61
N LEU A 324 0.18 -8.15 15.45
CA LEU A 324 0.66 -7.10 14.56
C LEU A 324 0.28 -7.36 13.08
N GLY A 325 0.14 -8.61 12.66
CA GLY A 325 -0.39 -8.95 11.34
C GLY A 325 -1.87 -8.54 11.16
N GLY A 326 -2.68 -8.70 12.20
CA GLY A 326 -4.06 -8.19 12.25
C GLY A 326 -4.10 -6.67 12.23
N VAL A 327 -3.30 -6.02 13.09
CA VAL A 327 -3.22 -4.54 13.15
C VAL A 327 -2.71 -3.94 11.84
N ARG A 328 -1.73 -4.58 11.20
CA ARG A 328 -1.24 -4.21 9.86
C ARG A 328 -2.37 -4.20 8.83
N THR A 329 -3.15 -5.27 8.79
CA THR A 329 -4.27 -5.41 7.84
C THR A 329 -5.32 -4.32 8.09
N ALA A 330 -5.67 -4.09 9.36
CA ALA A 330 -6.57 -3.02 9.77
C ALA A 330 -6.05 -1.62 9.37
N SER A 331 -4.75 -1.37 9.55
CA SER A 331 -4.14 -0.08 9.25
C SER A 331 -4.13 0.24 7.76
N ILE A 332 -3.78 -0.74 6.92
CA ILE A 332 -3.80 -0.58 5.46
C ILE A 332 -5.24 -0.34 4.97
N GLN A 333 -6.21 -1.08 5.52
CA GLN A 333 -7.62 -0.89 5.22
C GLN A 333 -8.10 0.51 5.64
N ALA A 334 -7.76 0.96 6.85
CA ALA A 334 -8.13 2.28 7.36
C ALA A 334 -7.58 3.42 6.48
N VAL A 335 -6.33 3.32 6.03
CA VAL A 335 -5.72 4.31 5.11
C VAL A 335 -6.53 4.46 3.82
N GLY A 336 -6.91 3.34 3.21
CA GLY A 336 -7.70 3.35 1.97
C GLY A 336 -9.12 3.85 2.18
N LEU A 337 -9.84 3.32 3.17
CA LEU A 337 -11.22 3.71 3.44
C LEU A 337 -11.35 5.16 3.95
N ALA A 338 -10.30 5.71 4.57
CA ALA A 338 -10.30 7.10 5.02
C ALA A 338 -10.54 8.09 3.87
N ALA A 339 -10.16 7.74 2.63
CA ALA A 339 -10.46 8.56 1.45
C ALA A 339 -11.97 8.79 1.28
N VAL A 340 -12.78 7.76 1.52
CA VAL A 340 -14.24 7.80 1.35
C VAL A 340 -14.90 8.67 2.42
N THR A 341 -14.28 8.85 3.58
CA THR A 341 -14.81 9.70 4.66
C THR A 341 -14.90 11.18 4.27
N ALA A 342 -14.18 11.61 3.22
CA ALA A 342 -14.32 12.96 2.68
C ALA A 342 -15.75 13.26 2.18
N LEU A 343 -16.49 12.25 1.69
CA LEU A 343 -17.89 12.41 1.24
C LEU A 343 -18.85 12.82 2.36
N ILE A 344 -18.50 12.51 3.61
CA ILE A 344 -19.27 12.91 4.79
C ILE A 344 -18.57 14.05 5.54
N GLY A 345 -17.72 14.83 4.86
CA GLY A 345 -17.12 16.03 5.44
C GLY A 345 -15.98 15.78 6.45
N ALA A 346 -15.44 14.56 6.55
CA ALA A 346 -14.28 14.32 7.43
C ALA A 346 -13.01 15.00 6.91
N GLY A 347 -12.90 15.22 5.59
CA GLY A 347 -11.76 15.85 4.92
C GLY A 347 -10.67 14.84 4.52
N GLY A 348 -9.41 15.26 4.57
CA GLY A 348 -8.25 14.43 4.21
C GLY A 348 -7.98 14.42 2.71
N LEU A 349 -7.08 13.54 2.24
CA LEU A 349 -6.71 13.42 0.82
C LEU A 349 -7.90 13.01 -0.07
N GLY A 350 -8.92 12.38 0.52
CA GLY A 350 -10.18 12.10 -0.15
C GLY A 350 -10.89 13.36 -0.67
N SER A 351 -10.70 14.52 -0.03
CA SER A 351 -11.30 15.78 -0.49
C SER A 351 -10.80 16.17 -1.88
N LEU A 352 -9.48 16.15 -2.10
CA LEU A 352 -8.85 16.39 -3.41
C LEU A 352 -9.30 15.34 -4.43
N MET A 353 -9.36 14.07 -4.02
CA MET A 353 -9.79 12.98 -4.89
C MET A 353 -11.23 13.20 -5.40
N PHE A 354 -12.17 13.49 -4.51
CA PHE A 354 -13.58 13.70 -4.88
C PHE A 354 -13.81 15.05 -5.58
N GLU A 355 -13.11 16.11 -5.20
CA GLU A 355 -13.13 17.38 -5.94
C GLU A 355 -12.68 17.15 -7.39
N GLY A 356 -11.58 16.42 -7.60
CA GLY A 356 -11.11 16.05 -8.93
C GLY A 356 -12.13 15.20 -9.69
N LEU A 357 -12.76 14.25 -9.02
CA LEU A 357 -13.76 13.37 -9.63
C LEU A 357 -14.99 14.16 -10.09
N PHE A 358 -15.54 15.01 -9.22
CA PHE A 358 -16.74 15.79 -9.52
C PHE A 358 -16.48 16.96 -10.48
N SER A 359 -15.24 17.45 -10.57
CA SER A 359 -14.83 18.47 -11.54
C SER A 359 -14.24 17.89 -12.84
N SER A 360 -14.27 16.56 -13.01
CA SER A 360 -13.64 15.87 -14.16
C SER A 360 -12.16 16.23 -14.38
N ALA A 361 -11.46 16.59 -13.30
CA ALA A 361 -10.04 16.92 -13.29
C ALA A 361 -9.23 15.69 -12.84
N GLN A 362 -8.85 14.83 -13.79
CA GLN A 362 -8.15 13.57 -13.50
C GLN A 362 -6.83 13.78 -12.74
N ASP A 363 -6.08 14.84 -13.04
CA ASP A 363 -4.81 15.12 -12.36
C ASP A 363 -5.02 15.50 -10.88
N LEU A 364 -6.14 16.15 -10.55
CA LEU A 364 -6.52 16.45 -9.16
C LEU A 364 -6.95 15.18 -8.41
N VAL A 365 -7.62 14.24 -9.10
CA VAL A 365 -7.89 12.91 -8.55
C VAL A 365 -6.58 12.22 -8.16
N LEU A 366 -5.60 12.22 -9.08
CA LEU A 366 -4.30 11.60 -8.86
C LEU A 366 -3.50 12.30 -7.76
N LEU A 367 -3.60 13.62 -7.64
CA LEU A 367 -2.99 14.39 -6.55
C LEU A 367 -3.48 13.92 -5.16
N GLY A 368 -4.74 13.51 -5.05
CA GLY A 368 -5.28 12.89 -3.83
C GLY A 368 -4.91 11.41 -3.68
N VAL A 369 -5.02 10.60 -4.75
CA VAL A 369 -4.86 9.15 -4.70
C VAL A 369 -3.42 8.69 -4.51
N VAL A 370 -2.46 9.32 -5.20
CA VAL A 370 -1.05 8.90 -5.15
C VAL A 370 -0.50 8.95 -3.72
N PRO A 371 -0.67 10.05 -2.94
CA PRO A 371 -0.25 10.07 -1.54
C PRO A 371 -0.96 9.04 -0.66
N ILE A 372 -2.23 8.72 -0.90
CA ILE A 372 -2.94 7.64 -0.17
C ILE A 372 -2.25 6.29 -0.39
N VAL A 373 -1.91 5.97 -1.65
CA VAL A 373 -1.21 4.72 -2.01
C VAL A 373 0.18 4.68 -1.37
N VAL A 374 0.93 5.79 -1.43
CA VAL A 374 2.24 5.91 -0.79
C VAL A 374 2.12 5.71 0.73
N MET A 375 1.17 6.37 1.38
CA MET A 375 0.96 6.22 2.81
C MET A 375 0.58 4.78 3.21
N GLY A 376 -0.27 4.12 2.41
CA GLY A 376 -0.62 2.71 2.61
C GLY A 376 0.61 1.78 2.48
N ALA A 377 1.46 2.01 1.48
CA ALA A 377 2.71 1.27 1.30
C ALA A 377 3.72 1.51 2.44
N LEU A 378 3.82 2.75 2.93
CA LEU A 378 4.67 3.09 4.07
C LEU A 378 4.18 2.40 5.35
N VAL A 379 2.89 2.48 5.66
CA VAL A 379 2.27 1.77 6.81
C VAL A 379 2.51 0.27 6.70
N ASP A 380 2.28 -0.32 5.53
CA ASP A 380 2.56 -1.73 5.27
C ASP A 380 4.02 -2.11 5.54
N GLY A 381 4.95 -1.29 5.05
CA GLY A 381 6.39 -1.44 5.25
C GLY A 381 6.80 -1.38 6.73
N VAL A 382 6.29 -0.40 7.47
CA VAL A 382 6.54 -0.23 8.91
C VAL A 382 6.10 -1.46 9.68
N PHE A 383 4.87 -1.94 9.48
CA PHE A 383 4.38 -3.13 10.17
C PHE A 383 5.15 -4.39 9.78
N LYS A 384 5.53 -4.57 8.51
CA LYS A 384 6.41 -5.67 8.09
C LYS A 384 7.76 -5.63 8.82
N GLY A 385 8.31 -4.43 9.03
CA GLY A 385 9.51 -4.20 9.83
C GLY A 385 9.30 -4.62 11.29
N LEU A 386 8.27 -4.09 11.94
CA LEU A 386 7.91 -4.42 13.34
C LEU A 386 7.73 -5.93 13.55
N ILE A 387 6.95 -6.59 12.68
CA ILE A 387 6.71 -8.04 12.77
C ILE A 387 8.03 -8.83 12.69
N ARG A 388 8.99 -8.39 11.87
CA ARG A 388 10.31 -9.04 11.76
C ARG A 388 11.11 -8.89 13.05
N LEU A 389 11.08 -7.71 13.67
CA LEU A 389 11.78 -7.43 14.93
C LEU A 389 11.19 -8.22 16.11
N THR A 390 9.88 -8.49 16.10
CA THR A 390 9.20 -9.20 17.19
C THR A 390 9.22 -10.72 17.06
N ARG A 391 9.71 -11.30 15.95
CA ARG A 391 9.76 -12.75 15.79
C ARG A 391 10.79 -13.34 16.77
N PRO A 392 10.41 -14.33 17.60
CA PRO A 392 11.36 -15.03 18.44
C PRO A 392 12.46 -15.64 17.58
N ALA A 393 13.72 -15.54 18.00
CA ALA A 393 14.81 -16.26 17.38
C ALA A 393 14.53 -17.76 17.54
N THR A 394 14.20 -18.46 16.46
CA THR A 394 14.17 -19.93 16.49
C THR A 394 15.62 -20.38 16.69
N PRO A 395 15.96 -21.10 17.77
CA PRO A 395 17.27 -21.72 17.87
C PRO A 395 17.45 -22.64 16.66
N SER A 396 18.56 -22.53 15.95
CA SER A 396 18.89 -23.50 14.92
C SER A 396 18.99 -24.87 15.60
N MET A 397 18.13 -25.81 15.20
CA MET A 397 18.13 -27.22 15.66
C MET A 397 19.43 -27.98 15.30
N GLU A 398 20.47 -27.26 14.85
CA GLU A 398 21.80 -27.76 14.54
C GLU A 398 22.55 -28.24 15.80
N PHE A 399 22.13 -27.78 16.99
CA PHE A 399 22.65 -28.25 18.27
C PHE A 399 22.17 -29.66 18.69
N LEU A 400 21.10 -30.20 18.09
CA LEU A 400 20.56 -31.53 18.43
C LEU A 400 21.06 -32.66 17.50
N ARG A 401 22.04 -32.37 16.63
CA ARG A 401 22.68 -33.37 15.74
C ARG A 401 24.11 -33.71 16.15
N ARG A 402 24.59 -33.19 17.28
CA ARG A 402 25.87 -33.54 17.88
C ARG A 402 25.59 -34.23 19.21
N ASP A 403 25.18 -35.49 19.13
CA ASP A 403 25.26 -36.56 20.12
C ASP A 403 24.83 -37.84 19.38
#